data_AF-A0A3D9L6V2-F1
#
_entry.id   AF-A0A3D9L6V2-F1
#
_cell.length_a   1.000
_cell.length_b   1.000
_cell.length_c   1.000
_cell.angle_alpha   90.00
_cell.angle_beta   90.00
_cell.angle_gamma   90.00
#
_symmetry.space_group_name_H-M   'P 1'
#
loop_
_entity.id
_entity.type
_entity.pdbx_description
1 polymer ?
#
loop_
_entity_poly.entity_id
_entity_poly.type
_entity_poly.pdbx_seq_one_letter_code
_entity_poly.pdbx_strand_id
1 'polypeptide(L)'
;MKSPEEKLFDMIGKDWLYHSKNIRILGVFQRDEIFRIKAESPEGTNEDIDLHAQDVKQFVKDCLIVDMTPTVVEKAKDENTELAMAIVKNSNLDINDLTQTLLDNIEKVRENPEYINQAKAVTNNVNSILNLKRLQFQVAKELKRK
;
A
#
# COMPACT_ATOMS: atom_id res chain seq x y z
N MET A 1 24.95 12.92 -0.13
CA MET A 1 23.95 11.88 0.23
C MET A 1 23.24 12.38 1.47
N LYS A 2 21.90 12.46 1.47
CA LYS A 2 21.15 12.84 2.66
C LYS A 2 21.34 11.81 3.78
N SER A 3 21.43 12.25 5.03
CA SER A 3 21.49 11.33 6.18
C SER A 3 20.19 10.52 6.30
N PRO A 4 20.21 9.33 6.94
CA PRO A 4 18.98 8.58 7.19
C PRO A 4 17.95 9.37 7.98
N GLU A 5 18.37 10.26 8.89
CA GLU A 5 17.44 11.12 9.64
C GLU A 5 16.78 12.16 8.72
N GLU A 6 17.55 12.81 7.84
CA GLU A 6 17.00 13.76 6.87
C GLU A 6 15.96 13.10 5.95
N LYS A 7 16.20 11.85 5.54
CA LYS A 7 15.23 11.08 4.77
C LYS A 7 13.94 10.85 5.53
N LEU A 8 14.00 10.62 6.84
CA LEU A 8 12.82 10.43 7.69
C LEU A 8 11.91 11.66 7.68
N PHE A 9 12.50 12.87 7.70
CA PHE A 9 11.74 14.12 7.57
C PHE A 9 11.13 14.30 6.17
N ASP A 10 11.81 13.84 5.11
CA ASP A 10 11.26 13.85 3.74
C ASP A 10 10.05 12.91 3.55
N MET A 11 9.80 12.01 4.51
CA MET A 11 8.68 11.07 4.50
C MET A 11 7.38 11.68 5.04
N ILE A 12 7.45 12.81 5.75
CA ILE A 12 6.29 13.49 6.34
C ILE A 12 5.30 13.90 5.24
N GLY A 13 4.02 13.66 5.48
CA GLY A 13 2.90 13.97 4.58
C GLY A 13 2.70 12.98 3.44
N LYS A 14 3.54 11.93 3.34
CA LYS A 14 3.44 10.90 2.29
C LYS A 14 2.90 9.60 2.85
N ASP A 15 2.32 8.80 1.96
CA ASP A 15 1.80 7.48 2.24
C ASP A 15 2.90 6.42 2.00
N TRP A 16 3.11 5.57 3.00
CA TRP A 16 4.14 4.56 3.03
C TRP A 16 3.53 3.22 3.40
N LEU A 17 4.14 2.14 2.90
CA LEU A 17 3.83 0.79 3.33
C LEU A 17 4.90 0.35 4.32
N TYR A 18 4.49 0.08 5.56
CA TYR A 18 5.35 -0.39 6.64
C TYR A 18 4.70 -1.61 7.32
N HIS A 19 5.40 -2.74 7.39
CA HIS A 19 4.87 -3.99 7.97
C HIS A 19 3.50 -4.43 7.39
N SER A 20 3.30 -4.26 6.09
CA SER A 20 2.04 -4.55 5.39
C SER A 20 0.85 -3.64 5.80
N LYS A 21 1.11 -2.57 6.55
CA LYS A 21 0.14 -1.51 6.82
C LYS A 21 0.49 -0.28 6.00
N ASN A 22 -0.52 0.32 5.38
CA ASN A 22 -0.38 1.67 4.85
C ASN A 22 -0.37 2.62 6.04
N ILE A 23 0.59 3.55 6.04
CA ILE A 23 0.73 4.58 7.06
C ILE A 23 1.04 5.91 6.39
N ARG A 24 0.39 6.97 6.84
CA ARG A 24 0.77 8.34 6.52
C ARG A 24 1.57 8.91 7.65
N ILE A 25 2.80 9.35 7.38
CA ILE A 25 3.62 9.97 8.43
C ILE A 25 3.16 11.40 8.62
N LEU A 26 2.56 11.70 9.77
CA LEU A 26 2.07 13.04 10.13
C LEU A 26 3.17 13.92 10.70
N GLY A 27 4.15 13.33 11.38
CA GLY A 27 5.25 14.08 11.98
C GLY A 27 6.29 13.18 12.61
N VAL A 28 7.48 13.74 12.77
CA VAL A 28 8.63 13.07 13.38
C VAL A 28 9.15 13.98 14.49
N PHE A 29 9.27 13.43 15.69
CA PHE A 29 9.80 14.12 16.86
C PHE A 29 11.06 13.39 17.32
N GLN A 30 12.16 14.12 17.46
CA GLN A 30 13.39 13.56 18.02
C GLN A 30 13.53 14.04 19.46
N ARG A 31 13.77 13.09 20.38
CA ARG A 31 14.19 13.39 21.74
C ARG A 31 15.31 12.43 22.12
N ASP A 32 16.48 12.98 22.42
CA ASP A 32 17.69 12.22 22.70
C ASP A 32 18.02 11.25 21.53
N GLU A 33 18.09 9.95 21.80
CA GLU A 33 18.38 8.90 20.81
C GLU A 33 17.13 8.22 20.23
N ILE A 34 15.94 8.75 20.52
CA ILE A 34 14.66 8.17 20.09
C ILE A 34 13.93 9.11 19.14
N PHE A 35 13.46 8.55 18.02
CA PHE A 35 12.57 9.17 17.06
C PHE A 35 11.15 8.64 17.28
N ARG A 36 10.22 9.52 17.62
CA ARG A 36 8.79 9.23 17.65
C ARG A 36 8.14 9.68 16.36
N ILE A 37 7.65 8.72 15.59
CA ILE A 37 6.93 8.94 14.35
C ILE A 37 5.44 8.87 14.65
N LYS A 38 4.71 9.95 14.38
CA LYS A 38 3.25 9.93 14.36
C LYS A 38 2.80 9.47 12.99
N ALA A 39 2.08 8.35 12.96
CA ALA A 39 1.53 7.77 11.75
C ALA A 39 0.01 7.71 11.83
N GLU A 40 -0.67 7.86 10.70
CA GLU A 40 -2.11 7.67 10.55
C GLU A 40 -2.38 6.49 9.62
N SER A 41 -3.23 5.56 10.05
CA SER A 41 -3.68 4.46 9.21
C SER A 41 -4.81 4.93 8.25
N PRO A 42 -5.09 4.19 7.17
CA PRO A 42 -6.22 4.50 6.27
C PRO A 42 -7.57 4.53 6.99
N GLU A 43 -7.67 3.88 8.15
CA GLU A 43 -8.87 3.83 8.99
C GLU A 43 -9.02 5.09 9.87
N GLY A 44 -8.07 6.03 9.80
CA GLY A 44 -8.04 7.25 10.60
C GLY A 44 -7.50 7.05 12.02
N THR A 45 -6.87 5.90 12.29
CA THR A 45 -6.28 5.60 13.60
C THR A 45 -4.88 6.17 13.67
N ASN A 46 -4.61 6.96 14.71
CA ASN A 46 -3.27 7.48 14.99
C ASN A 46 -2.46 6.41 15.73
N GLU A 47 -1.29 6.07 15.18
CA GLU A 47 -0.31 5.17 15.78
C GLU A 47 1.00 5.95 16.01
N ASP A 48 1.58 5.81 17.21
CA ASP A 48 2.92 6.34 17.52
C ASP A 48 3.94 5.22 17.39
N ILE A 49 4.97 5.42 16.56
CA ILE A 49 6.07 4.46 16.34
C ILE A 49 7.34 5.06 16.94
N ASP A 50 7.84 4.44 18.00
CA ASP A 50 9.12 4.82 18.63
C ASP A 50 10.27 4.01 18.01
N LEU A 51 11.29 4.70 17.49
CA LEU A 51 12.47 4.12 16.85
C LEU A 51 13.74 4.63 17.52
N HIS A 52 14.72 3.75 17.74
CA HIS A 52 16.06 4.18 18.10
C HIS A 52 16.80 4.74 16.88
N ALA A 53 17.72 5.68 17.10
CA ALA A 53 18.53 6.30 16.05
C ALA A 53 19.27 5.28 15.16
N GLN A 54 19.68 4.14 15.73
CA GLN A 54 20.34 3.06 15.00
C GLN A 54 19.40 2.36 14.00
N ASP A 55 18.11 2.30 14.31
CA ASP A 55 17.10 1.58 13.52
C ASP A 55 16.48 2.44 12.42
N VAL A 56 16.66 3.77 12.46
CA VAL A 56 16.12 4.71 11.45
C VAL A 56 16.54 4.29 10.05
N LYS A 57 17.78 3.85 9.87
CA LYS A 57 18.28 3.41 8.56
C LYS A 57 17.55 2.18 8.04
N GLN A 58 17.19 1.26 8.95
CA GLN A 58 16.45 0.05 8.59
C GLN A 58 14.98 0.39 8.34
N PHE A 59 14.37 1.21 9.19
CA PHE A 59 13.00 1.71 9.00
C PHE A 59 12.79 2.38 7.64
N VAL A 60 13.69 3.29 7.25
CA VAL A 60 13.61 3.99 5.95
C VAL A 60 13.76 3.01 4.78
N LYS A 61 14.53 1.93 4.94
CA LYS A 61 14.65 0.88 3.91
C LYS A 61 13.40 0.01 3.82
N ASP A 62 12.78 -0.28 4.96
CA ASP A 62 11.61 -1.14 5.05
C ASP A 62 10.32 -0.42 4.64
N CYS A 63 10.31 0.91 4.67
CA CYS A 63 9.23 1.72 4.16
C CYS A 63 9.28 1.81 2.63
N LEU A 64 8.24 1.30 1.99
CA LEU A 64 8.05 1.44 0.54
C LEU A 64 7.11 2.60 0.24
N ILE A 65 7.47 3.46 -0.71
CA ILE A 65 6.58 4.53 -1.17
C ILE A 65 5.35 3.88 -1.78
N VAL A 66 4.17 4.21 -1.25
CA VAL A 66 2.92 3.92 -1.94
C VAL A 66 2.75 5.04 -2.95
N ASP A 67 3.35 4.87 -4.13
CA ASP A 67 3.29 5.86 -5.20
C ASP A 67 1.86 5.83 -5.78
N MET A 68 0.93 6.42 -5.05
CA MET A 68 -0.30 6.92 -5.66
C MET A 68 0.10 8.21 -6.38
N THR A 69 0.62 8.08 -7.60
CA THR A 69 0.57 9.19 -8.55
C THR A 69 -0.86 9.74 -8.48
N PRO A 70 -1.04 11.02 -8.11
CA PRO A 70 -2.36 11.60 -8.01
C PRO A 70 -2.91 11.69 -9.43
N THR A 71 -3.80 10.77 -9.79
CA THR A 71 -4.80 11.11 -10.80
C THR A 71 -5.54 12.29 -10.20
N VAL A 72 -5.36 13.46 -10.81
CA VAL A 72 -6.02 14.71 -10.44
C VAL A 72 -7.52 14.44 -10.34
N VAL A 73 -8.03 14.23 -9.12
CA VAL A 73 -9.46 14.27 -8.86
C VAL A 73 -9.77 15.74 -8.66
N GLU A 74 -10.00 16.42 -9.78
CA GLU A 74 -10.75 17.67 -9.76
C GLU A 74 -12.11 17.40 -9.11
N LYS A 75 -12.32 18.10 -8.00
CA LYS A 75 -13.58 18.40 -7.32
C LYS A 75 -14.85 17.91 -8.04
N ALA A 76 -15.51 16.93 -7.43
CA ALA A 76 -16.97 16.79 -7.41
C ALA A 76 -17.28 16.07 -6.09
N LYS A 77 -17.64 16.77 -5.02
CA LYS A 77 -19.03 17.06 -4.66
C LYS A 77 -20.04 16.17 -5.40
N ASP A 78 -20.73 15.40 -4.57
CA ASP A 78 -21.96 14.67 -4.81
C ASP A 78 -21.85 13.22 -5.34
N GLU A 79 -22.60 12.38 -4.64
CA GLU A 79 -23.22 11.12 -5.09
C GLU A 79 -22.40 9.82 -5.00
N ASN A 80 -22.55 9.23 -3.80
CA ASN A 80 -22.13 7.93 -3.29
C ASN A 80 -22.73 6.72 -4.04
N THR A 81 -22.89 6.76 -5.36
CA THR A 81 -23.54 5.69 -6.15
C THR A 81 -22.83 5.40 -7.48
N GLU A 82 -22.09 6.35 -8.06
CA GLU A 82 -21.34 6.10 -9.32
C GLU A 82 -19.99 5.40 -9.13
N LEU A 83 -19.39 5.48 -7.93
CA LEU A 83 -18.11 4.83 -7.64
C LEU A 83 -18.17 3.30 -7.82
N ALA A 84 -19.33 2.70 -7.54
CA ALA A 84 -19.55 1.26 -7.71
C ALA A 84 -19.54 0.82 -9.19
N MET A 85 -19.98 1.69 -10.12
CA MET A 85 -19.96 1.39 -11.56
C MET A 85 -18.63 1.75 -12.22
N ALA A 86 -17.90 2.75 -11.72
CA ALA A 86 -16.56 3.08 -12.22
C ALA A 86 -15.55 1.94 -11.97
N ILE A 87 -15.67 1.22 -10.86
CA ILE A 87 -14.85 0.02 -10.56
C ILE A 87 -15.14 -1.12 -11.56
N VAL A 88 -16.38 -1.24 -12.05
CA VAL A 88 -16.74 -2.27 -13.04
C VAL A 88 -16.08 -1.99 -14.39
N LYS A 89 -15.94 -0.72 -14.79
CA LYS A 89 -15.41 -0.33 -16.11
C LYS A 89 -13.89 -0.46 -16.25
N ASN A 90 -13.13 -0.40 -15.15
CA ASN A 90 -11.68 -0.59 -15.14
C ASN A 90 -11.23 -2.03 -14.85
N SER A 91 -12.17 -2.98 -14.76
CA SER A 91 -11.87 -4.36 -14.35
C SER A 91 -11.53 -5.32 -15.51
N ASN A 92 -11.13 -4.77 -16.66
CA ASN A 92 -10.36 -5.46 -17.70
C ASN A 92 -8.85 -5.41 -17.39
N LEU A 93 -8.48 -5.57 -16.11
CA LEU A 93 -7.12 -5.98 -15.76
C LEU A 93 -6.92 -7.34 -16.40
N ASP A 94 -6.11 -7.38 -17.45
CA ASP A 94 -5.83 -8.58 -18.24
C ASP A 94 -5.22 -9.61 -17.29
N ILE A 95 -5.97 -10.68 -17.03
CA ILE A 95 -5.56 -11.74 -16.09
C ILE A 95 -4.22 -12.35 -16.52
N ASN A 96 -3.92 -12.28 -17.82
CA ASN A 96 -2.67 -12.74 -18.40
C ASN A 96 -1.47 -11.93 -17.88
N ASP A 97 -1.57 -10.60 -17.79
CA ASP A 97 -0.50 -9.73 -17.27
C ASP A 97 -0.24 -9.95 -15.78
N LEU A 98 -1.30 -10.20 -15.01
CA LEU A 98 -1.18 -10.52 -13.58
C LEU A 98 -0.51 -11.88 -13.38
N THR A 99 -0.84 -12.85 -14.23
CA THR A 99 -0.25 -14.21 -14.20
C THR A 99 1.22 -14.17 -14.58
N GLN A 100 1.58 -13.38 -15.60
CA GLN A 100 2.97 -13.17 -16.01
C GLN A 100 3.78 -12.51 -14.88
N THR A 101 3.23 -11.47 -14.26
CA THR A 101 3.87 -10.77 -13.13
C THR A 101 4.10 -11.70 -11.93
N LEU A 102 3.19 -12.64 -11.67
CA LEU A 102 3.36 -13.64 -10.62
C LEU A 102 4.48 -14.62 -10.95
N LEU A 103 4.54 -15.12 -12.19
CA LEU A 103 5.59 -16.03 -12.64
C LEU A 103 6.97 -15.39 -12.55
N ASP A 104 7.11 -14.13 -12.98
CA ASP A 104 8.36 -13.38 -12.90
C ASP A 104 8.82 -13.17 -11.46
N ASN A 105 7.89 -12.94 -10.52
CA ASN A 105 8.22 -12.81 -9.10
C ASN A 105 8.65 -14.15 -8.48
N ILE A 106 8.04 -15.27 -8.91
CA ILE A 106 8.43 -16.61 -8.46
C ILE A 106 9.86 -16.93 -8.94
N GLU A 107 10.20 -16.57 -10.18
CA GLU A 107 11.55 -16.74 -10.72
C GLU A 107 12.58 -15.91 -9.95
N LYS A 108 12.29 -14.63 -9.69
CA LYS A 108 13.17 -13.73 -8.92
C LYS A 108 13.41 -14.21 -7.48
N VAL A 109 12.39 -14.74 -6.80
CA VAL A 109 12.54 -15.30 -5.44
C VAL A 109 13.38 -16.58 -5.45
N ARG A 110 13.25 -17.39 -6.49
CA ARG A 110 14.01 -18.63 -6.65
C ARG A 110 15.50 -18.36 -6.87
N GLU A 111 15.84 -17.26 -7.54
CA GLU A 111 17.23 -16.83 -7.79
C GLU A 111 17.81 -15.98 -6.65
N ASN A 112 16.99 -15.18 -5.95
CA ASN A 112 17.41 -14.35 -4.82
C ASN A 112 16.40 -14.40 -3.65
N PRO A 113 16.78 -15.02 -2.51
CA PRO A 113 15.93 -15.11 -1.31
C PRO A 113 15.53 -13.77 -0.71
N GLU A 114 16.24 -12.68 -1.00
CA GLU A 114 15.91 -11.33 -0.49
C GLU A 114 14.56 -10.81 -1.02
N TYR A 115 14.05 -11.35 -2.14
CA TYR A 115 12.78 -10.95 -2.73
C TYR A 115 11.54 -11.61 -2.08
N ILE A 116 11.72 -12.48 -1.07
CA ILE A 116 10.61 -13.18 -0.38
C ILE A 116 9.55 -12.21 0.14
N ASN A 117 9.96 -11.06 0.69
CA ASN A 117 9.01 -10.08 1.24
C ASN A 117 8.18 -9.41 0.14
N GLN A 118 8.78 -9.14 -1.03
CA GLN A 118 8.06 -8.61 -2.19
C GLN A 118 7.07 -9.64 -2.75
N ALA A 119 7.47 -10.92 -2.85
CA ALA A 119 6.56 -11.96 -3.31
C ALA A 119 5.38 -12.21 -2.35
N LYS A 120 5.59 -12.08 -1.03
CA LYS A 120 4.48 -12.11 -0.05
C LYS A 120 3.50 -10.95 -0.28
N ALA A 121 4.01 -9.74 -0.51
CA ALA A 121 3.17 -8.58 -0.81
C ALA A 121 2.36 -8.76 -2.09
N VAL A 122 2.99 -9.26 -3.17
CA VAL A 122 2.32 -9.56 -4.44
C VAL A 122 1.24 -10.63 -4.25
N THR A 123 1.53 -11.69 -3.49
CA THR A 123 0.56 -12.76 -3.18
C THR A 123 -0.66 -12.23 -2.43
N ASN A 124 -0.45 -11.34 -1.45
CA ASN A 124 -1.54 -10.71 -0.70
C ASN A 124 -2.41 -9.82 -1.61
N ASN A 125 -1.80 -9.06 -2.52
CA ASN A 125 -2.54 -8.26 -3.50
C ASN A 125 -3.39 -9.13 -4.43
N VAL A 126 -2.87 -10.28 -4.87
CA VAL A 126 -3.63 -11.23 -5.70
C VAL A 126 -4.81 -11.83 -4.92
N ASN A 127 -4.63 -12.18 -3.65
CA ASN A 127 -5.72 -12.64 -2.80
C ASN A 127 -6.82 -11.59 -2.65
N SER A 128 -6.45 -10.31 -2.49
CA SER A 128 -7.40 -9.19 -2.44
C SER A 128 -8.17 -9.03 -3.76
N ILE A 129 -7.50 -9.13 -4.92
CA ILE A 129 -8.14 -9.11 -6.24
C ILE A 129 -9.12 -10.28 -6.38
N LEU A 130 -8.74 -11.48 -5.92
CA LEU A 130 -9.56 -12.67 -6.02
C LEU A 130 -10.80 -12.57 -5.12
N ASN A 131 -10.66 -12.00 -3.93
CA ASN A 131 -11.77 -11.68 -3.04
C ASN A 131 -12.72 -10.64 -3.64
N LEU A 132 -12.19 -9.60 -4.29
CA LEU A 132 -13.02 -8.63 -5.02
C LEU A 132 -13.79 -9.29 -6.16
N LYS A 133 -13.15 -10.17 -6.94
CA LYS A 133 -13.84 -10.92 -8.01
C LYS A 133 -14.92 -11.85 -7.45
N ARG A 134 -14.69 -12.51 -6.31
CA ARG A 134 -15.72 -13.31 -5.62
C ARG A 134 -16.90 -12.46 -5.19
N LEU A 135 -16.64 -11.27 -4.64
CA LEU A 135 -17.68 -10.32 -4.25
C LEU A 135 -18.49 -9.85 -5.47
N GLN A 136 -17.81 -9.51 -6.57
CA GLN A 136 -18.46 -9.18 -7.84
C GLN A 136 -19.35 -10.32 -8.35
N PHE A 137 -18.89 -11.56 -8.27
CA PHE A 137 -19.70 -12.73 -8.62
C PHE A 137 -20.92 -12.92 -7.72
N GLN A 138 -20.77 -12.71 -6.41
CA GLN A 138 -21.88 -12.77 -5.47
C GLN A 138 -22.92 -11.69 -5.75
N VAL A 139 -22.49 -10.44 -5.95
CA VAL A 139 -23.38 -9.33 -6.32
C VAL A 139 -24.09 -9.61 -7.64
N ALA A 140 -23.37 -10.08 -8.66
CA ALA A 140 -23.97 -10.43 -9.95
C ALA A 140 -24.99 -11.58 -9.84
N LYS A 141 -24.75 -12.56 -8.95
CA LYS A 141 -25.67 -13.67 -8.68
C LYS A 141 -26.94 -13.19 -7.98
N GLU A 142 -26.82 -12.31 -7.00
CA GLU A 142 -27.98 -11.75 -6.27
C GLU A 142 -28.79 -10.79 -7.15
N LEU A 143 -28.14 -10.04 -8.04
CA LEU A 143 -28.83 -9.21 -9.03
C LEU A 143 -29.62 -10.03 -10.06
N LYS A 144 -29.17 -11.26 -10.41
CA LYS A 144 -29.91 -12.19 -11.29
C LYS A 144 -31.05 -12.94 -10.59
N ARG A 145 -31.15 -12.87 -9.26
CA ARG A 145 -32.20 -13.55 -8.46
C ARG A 145 -33.42 -12.67 -8.18
N LYS A 146 -33.33 -11.36 -8.44
CA LYS A 146 -34.48 -10.44 -8.51
C LYS A 146 -35.08 -10.46 -9.91
#